data_AF-A0A963I5E0-F1
#
_entry.id   AF-A0A963I5E0-F1
#
_cell.length_a   1.000
_cell.length_b   1.000
_cell.length_c   1.000
_cell.angle_alpha   90.00
_cell.angle_beta   90.00
_cell.angle_gamma   90.00
#
_symmetry.space_group_name_H-M   'P 1'
#
loop_
_entity.id
_entity.type
_entity.pdbx_description
1 polymer ?
#
loop_
_entity_poly.entity_id
_entity_poly.type
_entity_poly.pdbx_seq_one_letter_code
_entity_poly.pdbx_strand_id
1 'polypeptide(L)'
;MNDETLDLFDAPPPAPPSNGADDANGDDSLPLDLYAERAYLAYAMSVVRSRALPQVEDGLKPVQRRILYAMHDMRLAAGAKHVKSARVVGDVIGKYHPHGDSSVYDAMVRVAQDFSLRYPLVDGQGNFGSRDGDSAAAMRYTECRLTPIAELLLSEIDRGTVDFVPNYDGAFEEPRLLPARLPMVLLNGASGIAVGMATEIPPHNLREVAEAASLLIREPETSLDILLGVVPGPDFPGGGQLISSPDAIREAYETGRGSLRVRARWRIEEMARGQWRVVVDQLPHGTSAAGVLAEIESLTNPQPRAGRKDLTQDQKNLKQLVLGVLETVRDESSDKAPVRIVLEPRSSRIDREEFMAVLLAHTGLESSVSVNLTMIGRDGRPQQKNLRQILLEWIDFRYVTLERRTRHRLDEVDRRIHILEGRMIAFLNIEEVIRVIRESDEPKPALIAAFDLTEIQAEDILEIRLRQLARLEGIRIEKELGELREERNGLQHLLDSRPAMTRLLLKEIKEDTKAFGDDRRTLIEAVAATAPAELSVPDEP
;
A
#
# COMPACT_ATOMS: atom_id res chain seq x y z
N MET A 1 -40.91 11.37 -11.75
CA MET A 1 -39.68 10.97 -11.04
C MET A 1 -39.06 9.89 -11.90
N ASN A 2 -38.25 10.29 -12.87
CA ASN A 2 -37.56 9.35 -13.74
C ASN A 2 -36.27 8.94 -13.03
N ASP A 3 -36.19 7.64 -12.78
CA ASP A 3 -35.12 6.95 -12.09
C ASP A 3 -33.98 6.64 -13.07
N GLU A 4 -33.32 7.70 -13.56
CA GLU A 4 -32.08 7.60 -14.32
C GLU A 4 -30.95 8.25 -13.52
N THR A 5 -30.64 7.66 -12.37
CA THR A 5 -29.37 7.94 -11.71
C THR A 5 -28.29 7.31 -12.58
N LEU A 6 -27.64 8.11 -13.44
CA LEU A 6 -26.51 7.68 -14.26
C LEU A 6 -25.52 6.90 -13.39
N ASP A 7 -25.13 5.70 -13.83
CA ASP A 7 -24.10 4.90 -13.18
C ASP A 7 -22.73 5.54 -13.45
N LEU A 8 -22.42 6.54 -12.64
CA LEU A 8 -21.27 7.45 -12.77
C LEU A 8 -19.92 6.81 -12.46
N PHE A 9 -19.91 5.53 -12.09
CA PHE A 9 -18.70 4.81 -11.74
C PHE A 9 -18.09 4.04 -12.92
N ASP A 10 -18.84 3.74 -13.99
CA ASP A 10 -18.27 3.05 -15.16
C ASP A 10 -17.86 3.99 -16.30
N ALA A 11 -18.23 5.26 -16.25
CA ALA A 11 -17.87 6.25 -17.27
C ALA A 11 -16.59 7.03 -16.91
N PRO A 12 -15.74 7.41 -17.89
CA PRO A 12 -14.72 8.43 -17.67
C PRO A 12 -15.40 9.71 -17.15
N PRO A 13 -14.70 10.53 -16.32
CA PRO A 13 -15.26 11.79 -15.87
C PRO A 13 -15.74 12.58 -17.10
N PRO A 14 -16.95 13.16 -17.07
CA PRO A 14 -17.50 13.84 -18.23
C PRO A 14 -16.50 14.88 -18.72
N ALA A 15 -16.30 14.92 -20.05
CA ALA A 15 -15.44 15.92 -20.65
C ALA A 15 -15.87 17.32 -20.19
N PRO A 16 -14.92 18.26 -19.99
CA PRO A 16 -15.29 19.66 -19.81
C PRO A 16 -16.21 20.06 -20.98
N PRO A 17 -17.26 20.86 -20.72
CA PRO A 17 -18.26 21.15 -21.73
C PRO A 17 -17.58 21.65 -23.01
N SER A 18 -17.87 21.00 -24.14
CA SER A 18 -17.46 21.51 -25.43
C SER A 18 -18.24 22.79 -25.69
N ASN A 19 -17.54 23.91 -25.86
CA ASN A 19 -18.14 25.09 -26.48
C ASN A 19 -18.39 24.75 -27.95
N GLY A 20 -19.58 24.25 -28.27
CA GLY A 20 -19.87 23.78 -29.62
C GLY A 20 -21.33 23.42 -29.85
N ALA A 21 -22.12 24.47 -30.09
CA ALA A 21 -23.13 24.56 -31.14
C ALA A 21 -24.10 23.38 -31.32
N ASP A 22 -25.29 23.50 -30.72
CA ASP A 22 -26.56 23.37 -31.43
C ASP A 22 -27.69 23.81 -30.50
N ASP A 23 -27.84 25.14 -30.35
CA ASP A 23 -29.15 25.70 -30.02
C ASP A 23 -29.32 27.01 -30.79
N ALA A 24 -30.18 26.96 -31.80
CA ALA A 24 -30.54 28.08 -32.66
C ALA A 24 -31.45 29.11 -31.95
N ASN A 25 -31.24 29.33 -30.64
CA ASN A 25 -31.92 30.33 -29.82
C ASN A 25 -31.02 30.81 -28.68
N GLY A 26 -29.98 31.57 -29.02
CA GLY A 26 -29.67 32.88 -28.39
C GLY A 26 -29.50 33.03 -26.87
N ASP A 27 -29.35 31.97 -26.08
CA ASP A 27 -28.91 32.08 -24.69
C ASP A 27 -27.95 30.93 -24.33
N ASP A 28 -26.66 31.23 -24.32
CA ASP A 28 -25.54 30.34 -23.97
C ASP A 28 -25.49 30.06 -22.45
N SER A 29 -26.64 30.14 -21.76
CA SER A 29 -26.75 30.09 -20.31
C SER A 29 -27.18 28.68 -19.85
N LEU A 30 -26.29 28.00 -19.12
CA LEU A 30 -26.65 26.80 -18.37
C LEU A 30 -27.31 27.24 -17.06
N PRO A 31 -28.45 26.62 -16.66
CA PRO A 31 -29.00 26.81 -15.33
C PRO A 31 -27.94 26.58 -14.25
N LEU A 32 -27.80 27.54 -13.33
CA LEU A 32 -26.70 27.55 -12.33
C LEU A 32 -26.71 26.30 -11.46
N ASP A 33 -27.90 25.81 -11.11
CA ASP A 33 -28.11 24.57 -10.36
C ASP A 33 -27.54 23.35 -11.10
N LEU A 34 -27.89 23.17 -12.37
CA LEU A 34 -27.39 22.07 -13.19
C LEU A 34 -25.88 22.16 -13.44
N TYR A 35 -25.36 23.37 -13.67
CA TYR A 35 -23.92 23.59 -13.81
C TYR A 35 -23.19 23.26 -12.51
N ALA A 36 -23.65 23.79 -11.38
CA ALA A 36 -23.04 23.59 -10.08
C ALA A 36 -23.06 22.11 -9.66
N GLU A 37 -24.17 21.41 -9.87
CA GLU A 37 -24.29 19.97 -9.61
C GLU A 37 -23.26 19.18 -10.42
N ARG A 38 -23.20 19.38 -11.74
CA ARG A 38 -22.27 18.66 -12.63
C ARG A 38 -20.81 18.96 -12.31
N ALA A 39 -20.47 20.24 -12.13
CA ALA A 39 -19.10 20.66 -11.84
C ALA A 39 -18.63 20.13 -10.48
N TYR A 40 -19.48 20.22 -9.45
CA TYR A 40 -19.18 19.71 -8.12
C TYR A 40 -19.06 18.19 -8.11
N LEU A 41 -19.94 17.48 -8.81
CA LEU A 41 -19.90 16.02 -8.92
C LEU A 41 -18.65 15.53 -9.64
N ALA A 42 -18.26 16.16 -10.75
CA ALA A 42 -17.03 15.82 -11.46
C ALA A 42 -15.78 16.03 -10.58
N TYR A 43 -15.73 17.14 -9.84
CA TYR A 43 -14.67 17.40 -8.87
C TYR A 43 -14.65 16.36 -7.74
N ALA A 44 -15.80 16.09 -7.13
CA ALA A 44 -15.93 15.12 -6.04
C ALA A 44 -15.47 13.73 -6.47
N MET A 45 -15.91 13.27 -7.64
CA MET A 45 -15.52 11.98 -8.22
C MET A 45 -14.02 11.90 -8.50
N SER A 46 -13.44 12.95 -9.08
CA SER A 46 -11.99 13.03 -9.30
C SER A 46 -11.21 12.96 -7.99
N VAL A 47 -11.62 13.69 -6.95
CA VAL A 47 -10.94 13.67 -5.65
C VAL A 47 -11.03 12.29 -4.98
N VAL A 48 -12.21 11.66 -5.03
CA VAL A 48 -12.45 10.33 -4.43
C VAL A 48 -11.59 9.26 -5.11
N ARG A 49 -11.66 9.15 -6.44
CA ARG A 49 -10.96 8.10 -7.20
C ARG A 49 -9.47 8.36 -7.38
N SER A 50 -9.11 9.62 -7.63
CA SER A 50 -7.77 9.95 -8.12
C SER A 50 -6.82 10.47 -7.04
N ARG A 51 -7.29 10.65 -5.80
CA ARG A 51 -6.48 11.28 -4.74
C ARG A 51 -6.63 10.66 -3.36
N ALA A 52 -7.85 10.51 -2.85
CA ALA A 52 -8.05 10.36 -1.41
C ALA A 52 -8.11 8.91 -0.92
N LEU A 53 -8.73 8.00 -1.66
CA LEU A 53 -8.93 6.60 -1.27
C LEU A 53 -7.94 5.66 -1.96
N PRO A 54 -7.43 4.62 -1.27
CA PRO A 54 -6.67 3.55 -1.91
C PRO A 54 -7.58 2.61 -2.70
N GLN A 55 -7.00 1.82 -3.60
CA GLN A 55 -7.67 0.67 -4.23
C GLN A 55 -7.46 -0.59 -3.38
N VAL A 56 -8.46 -1.46 -3.30
CA VAL A 56 -8.40 -2.70 -2.48
C VAL A 56 -7.34 -3.68 -2.99
N GLU A 57 -7.09 -3.69 -4.30
CA GLU A 57 -6.24 -4.64 -5.00
C GLU A 57 -4.76 -4.46 -4.67
N ASP A 58 -4.28 -3.21 -4.65
CA ASP A 58 -2.87 -2.89 -4.43
C ASP A 58 -2.62 -1.99 -3.20
N GLY A 59 -3.66 -1.46 -2.58
CA GLY A 59 -3.57 -0.59 -1.41
C GLY A 59 -3.03 0.80 -1.69
N LEU A 60 -2.89 1.22 -2.96
CA LEU A 60 -2.23 2.46 -3.32
C LEU A 60 -3.18 3.53 -3.84
N LYS A 61 -2.88 4.78 -3.48
CA LYS A 61 -3.38 5.96 -4.17
C LYS A 61 -2.61 6.18 -5.49
N PRO A 62 -3.18 6.89 -6.47
CA PRO A 62 -2.53 7.06 -7.77
C PRO A 62 -1.14 7.69 -7.71
N VAL A 63 -0.90 8.69 -6.86
CA VAL A 63 0.44 9.29 -6.72
C VAL A 63 1.48 8.28 -6.22
N GLN A 64 1.11 7.41 -5.27
CA GLN A 64 2.00 6.39 -4.74
C GLN A 64 2.31 5.33 -5.83
N ARG A 65 1.29 4.87 -6.55
CA ARG A 65 1.44 3.94 -7.67
C ARG A 65 2.39 4.47 -8.74
N ARG A 66 2.21 5.72 -9.14
CA ARG A 66 3.06 6.40 -10.14
C ARG A 66 4.50 6.58 -9.68
N ILE A 67 4.73 6.88 -8.40
CA ILE A 67 6.08 6.94 -7.83
C ILE A 67 6.77 5.58 -7.96
N LEU A 68 6.13 4.50 -7.50
CA LEU A 68 6.73 3.17 -7.54
C LEU A 68 6.96 2.69 -8.98
N TYR A 69 6.01 2.95 -9.89
CA TYR A 69 6.15 2.61 -11.30
C TYR A 69 7.28 3.39 -11.99
N ALA A 70 7.37 4.70 -11.78
CA ALA A 70 8.47 5.51 -12.31
C ALA A 70 9.83 5.01 -11.79
N MET A 71 9.92 4.70 -10.50
CA MET A 71 11.14 4.12 -9.91
C MET A 71 11.50 2.75 -10.52
N HIS A 72 10.49 1.94 -10.86
CA HIS A 72 10.67 0.68 -11.55
C HIS A 72 11.19 0.88 -12.99
N ASP A 73 10.57 1.76 -13.77
CA ASP A 73 11.00 2.12 -15.14
C ASP A 73 12.44 2.67 -15.16
N MET A 74 12.79 3.46 -14.14
CA MET A 74 14.15 3.97 -13.91
C MET A 74 15.14 2.91 -13.40
N ARG A 75 14.72 1.67 -13.19
CA ARG A 75 15.51 0.53 -12.68
C ARG A 75 16.13 0.77 -11.30
N LEU A 76 15.40 1.44 -10.41
CA LEU A 76 15.82 1.77 -9.05
C LEU A 76 15.45 0.68 -8.02
N ALA A 77 15.64 -0.59 -8.39
CA ALA A 77 15.42 -1.72 -7.49
C ALA A 77 16.34 -1.65 -6.24
N ALA A 78 16.09 -2.49 -5.24
CA ALA A 78 16.81 -2.45 -3.96
C ALA A 78 18.35 -2.60 -4.07
N GLY A 79 18.84 -3.30 -5.10
CA GLY A 79 20.28 -3.43 -5.37
C GLY A 79 20.91 -2.24 -6.08
N ALA A 80 20.11 -1.30 -6.59
CA ALA A 80 20.59 -0.12 -7.30
C ALA A 80 21.21 0.91 -6.34
N LYS A 81 22.00 1.83 -6.90
CA LYS A 81 22.46 3.02 -6.17
C LYS A 81 21.28 3.96 -5.95
N HIS A 82 21.22 4.60 -4.79
CA HIS A 82 20.30 5.70 -4.56
C HIS A 82 20.53 6.80 -5.60
N VAL A 83 19.43 7.45 -6.00
CA VAL A 83 19.46 8.62 -6.88
C VAL A 83 18.78 9.79 -6.20
N LYS A 84 19.12 11.01 -6.60
CA LYS A 84 18.48 12.22 -6.05
C LYS A 84 16.96 12.13 -6.16
N SER A 85 16.26 12.40 -5.07
CA SER A 85 14.80 12.41 -5.01
C SER A 85 14.19 13.33 -6.07
N ALA A 86 14.82 14.49 -6.33
CA ALA A 86 14.42 15.41 -7.39
C ALA A 86 14.35 14.77 -8.79
N ARG A 87 15.20 13.76 -9.07
CA ARG A 87 15.19 13.06 -10.35
C ARG A 87 13.96 12.19 -10.50
N VAL A 88 13.58 11.46 -9.45
CA VAL A 88 12.37 10.62 -9.43
C VAL A 88 11.12 11.50 -9.51
N VAL A 89 11.06 12.56 -8.70
CA VAL A 89 9.94 13.52 -8.70
C VAL A 89 9.77 14.14 -10.09
N GLY A 90 10.86 14.54 -10.75
CA GLY A 90 10.82 15.08 -12.11
C GLY A 90 10.28 14.09 -13.15
N ASP A 91 10.66 12.81 -13.08
CA ASP A 91 10.16 11.77 -13.99
C ASP A 91 8.67 11.51 -13.78
N VAL A 92 8.23 11.44 -12.51
CA VAL A 92 6.82 11.25 -12.15
C VAL A 92 5.96 12.40 -12.67
N ILE A 93 6.37 13.66 -12.49
CA ILE A 93 5.59 14.82 -12.97
C ILE A 93 5.60 14.89 -14.50
N GLY A 94 6.77 14.66 -15.10
CA GLY A 94 6.92 14.71 -16.55
C GLY A 94 6.05 13.69 -17.28
N LYS A 95 5.96 12.46 -16.76
CA LYS A 95 5.29 11.36 -17.45
C LYS A 95 3.90 11.03 -16.91
N TYR A 96 3.66 11.08 -15.59
CA TYR A 96 2.50 10.39 -15.00
C TYR A 96 1.60 11.26 -14.12
N HIS A 97 2.14 12.25 -13.40
CA HIS A 97 1.41 12.99 -12.37
C HIS A 97 1.47 14.51 -12.61
N PRO A 98 0.53 15.11 -13.36
CA PRO A 98 0.55 16.53 -13.75
C PRO A 98 0.10 17.46 -12.61
N HIS A 99 0.71 17.32 -11.44
CA HIS A 99 0.46 18.11 -10.23
C HIS A 99 1.78 18.60 -9.63
N GLY A 100 1.69 19.44 -8.59
CA GLY A 100 2.85 20.07 -7.98
C GLY A 100 3.90 19.06 -7.49
N ASP A 101 5.17 19.44 -7.62
CA ASP A 101 6.32 18.65 -7.19
C ASP A 101 6.31 18.36 -5.70
N SER A 102 5.86 19.30 -4.87
CA SER A 102 5.67 19.09 -3.44
C SER A 102 4.76 17.90 -3.13
N SER A 103 3.65 17.74 -3.85
CA SER A 103 2.70 16.64 -3.61
C SER A 103 3.30 15.27 -3.90
N VAL A 104 4.11 15.17 -4.96
CA VAL A 104 4.83 13.93 -5.31
C VAL A 104 5.93 13.65 -4.30
N TYR A 105 6.71 14.67 -3.93
CA TYR A 105 7.80 14.52 -2.97
C TYR A 105 7.27 14.14 -1.58
N ASP A 106 6.23 14.80 -1.08
CA ASP A 106 5.61 14.50 0.21
C ASP A 106 5.03 13.07 0.24
N ALA A 107 4.42 12.62 -0.87
CA ALA A 107 3.96 11.24 -0.99
C ALA A 107 5.13 10.24 -0.96
N MET A 108 6.23 10.54 -1.66
CA MET A 108 7.43 9.70 -1.66
C MET A 108 8.10 9.65 -0.28
N VAL A 109 8.17 10.79 0.41
CA VAL A 109 8.69 10.88 1.78
C VAL A 109 7.86 10.00 2.71
N ARG A 110 6.52 10.10 2.65
CA ARG A 110 5.64 9.27 3.49
C ARG A 110 5.87 7.78 3.27
N VAL A 111 5.97 7.33 2.02
CA VAL A 111 6.19 5.89 1.74
C VAL A 111 7.61 5.39 2.05
N ALA A 112 8.53 6.29 2.42
CA ALA A 112 9.88 5.98 2.88
C ALA A 112 10.03 5.97 4.41
N GLN A 113 9.13 6.64 5.15
CA GLN A 113 9.21 6.78 6.60
C GLN A 113 8.73 5.50 7.32
N ASP A 114 9.63 4.87 8.07
CA ASP A 114 9.39 3.64 8.85
C ASP A 114 8.55 3.83 10.11
N PHE A 115 8.40 5.07 10.57
CA PHE A 115 7.47 5.46 11.64
C PHE A 115 6.05 5.78 11.12
N SER A 116 5.91 5.99 9.81
CA SER A 116 4.62 6.25 9.15
C SER A 116 4.04 4.98 8.52
N LEU A 117 4.84 4.23 7.76
CA LEU A 117 4.45 2.97 7.12
C LEU A 117 5.03 1.78 7.88
N ARG A 118 4.22 0.74 8.04
CA ARG A 118 4.65 -0.52 8.67
C ARG A 118 5.67 -1.28 7.83
N TYR A 119 5.57 -1.17 6.51
CA TYR A 119 6.47 -1.72 5.50
C TYR A 119 6.82 -0.65 4.44
N PRO A 120 7.88 0.15 4.65
CA PRO A 120 8.30 1.17 3.71
C PRO A 120 8.57 0.62 2.31
N LEU A 121 8.14 1.35 1.28
CA LEU A 121 8.26 0.96 -0.14
C LEU A 121 9.45 1.65 -0.82
N VAL A 122 9.96 2.71 -0.21
CA VAL A 122 11.08 3.51 -0.68
C VAL A 122 12.16 3.50 0.40
N ASP A 123 13.39 3.17 0.02
CA ASP A 123 14.59 3.30 0.83
C ASP A 123 15.17 4.70 0.61
N GLY A 124 15.02 5.57 1.61
CA GLY A 124 15.47 6.95 1.59
C GLY A 124 16.84 7.13 2.27
N GLN A 125 17.73 7.89 1.63
CA GLN A 125 19.01 8.32 2.21
C GLN A 125 19.01 9.84 2.39
N GLY A 126 19.37 10.28 3.61
CA GLY A 126 19.30 11.68 4.03
C GLY A 126 18.19 11.91 5.06
N ASN A 127 17.85 13.17 5.34
CA ASN A 127 16.78 13.49 6.28
C ASN A 127 15.41 13.39 5.60
N PHE A 128 14.67 12.31 5.90
CA PHE A 128 13.29 12.06 5.45
C PHE A 128 12.24 12.48 6.50
N GLY A 129 12.62 13.35 7.43
CA GLY A 129 11.79 13.81 8.54
C GLY A 129 11.91 12.90 9.76
N SER A 130 11.25 13.30 10.83
CA SER A 130 11.23 12.58 12.10
C SER A 130 9.80 12.35 12.57
N ARG A 131 9.63 11.42 13.51
CA ARG A 131 8.36 11.22 14.19
C ARG A 131 7.92 12.46 14.99
N ASP A 132 8.85 13.32 15.38
CA ASP A 132 8.57 14.54 16.16
C ASP A 132 8.05 15.70 15.30
N GLY A 133 7.79 15.46 14.01
CA GLY A 133 7.19 16.43 13.11
C GLY A 133 8.19 17.25 12.32
N ASP A 134 9.48 16.93 12.40
CA ASP A 134 10.48 17.54 11.54
C ASP A 134 10.18 17.19 10.08
N SER A 135 10.11 18.22 9.25
CA SER A 135 9.91 18.05 7.81
C SER A 135 11.15 17.41 7.18
N ALA A 136 10.94 16.64 6.10
CA ALA A 136 12.04 16.14 5.30
C ALA A 136 12.89 17.27 4.72
N ALA A 137 14.18 17.02 4.52
CA ALA A 137 15.02 17.93 3.75
C ALA A 137 14.49 18.05 2.33
N ALA A 138 14.81 19.15 1.64
CA ALA A 138 14.38 19.33 0.25
C ALA A 138 14.91 18.22 -0.67
N MET A 139 14.11 17.85 -1.69
CA MET A 139 14.39 16.74 -2.63
C MET A 139 15.73 16.79 -3.38
N ARG A 140 16.43 17.93 -3.34
CA ARG A 140 17.79 18.10 -3.88
C ARG A 140 18.88 17.50 -2.99
N TYR A 141 18.59 17.28 -1.70
CA TYR A 141 19.54 16.73 -0.73
C TYR A 141 19.32 15.24 -0.50
N THR A 142 18.07 14.80 -0.46
CA THR A 142 17.70 13.40 -0.26
C THR A 142 17.92 12.56 -1.51
N GLU A 143 18.12 11.26 -1.27
CA GLU A 143 18.24 10.25 -2.32
C GLU A 143 17.31 9.08 -2.00
N CYS A 144 16.90 8.33 -3.03
CA CYS A 144 15.96 7.24 -2.86
C CYS A 144 16.20 6.10 -3.86
N ARG A 145 15.74 4.91 -3.49
CA ARG A 145 15.54 3.72 -4.33
C ARG A 145 14.37 2.90 -3.76
N LEU A 146 13.96 1.82 -4.42
CA LEU A 146 12.92 0.92 -3.90
C LEU A 146 13.47 0.04 -2.77
N THR A 147 12.63 -0.29 -1.79
CA THR A 147 12.93 -1.34 -0.81
C THR A 147 12.74 -2.73 -1.43
N PRO A 148 13.32 -3.80 -0.86
CA PRO A 148 13.08 -5.17 -1.34
C PRO A 148 11.59 -5.56 -1.36
N ILE A 149 10.81 -5.12 -0.38
CA ILE A 149 9.39 -5.47 -0.29
C ILE A 149 8.54 -4.87 -1.42
N ALA A 150 9.02 -3.81 -2.09
CA ALA A 150 8.34 -3.24 -3.26
C ALA A 150 8.22 -4.24 -4.43
N GLU A 151 9.03 -5.30 -4.44
CA GLU A 151 8.90 -6.40 -5.41
C GLU A 151 7.55 -7.12 -5.32
N LEU A 152 6.89 -7.12 -4.15
CA LEU A 152 5.53 -7.64 -4.00
C LEU A 152 4.52 -6.89 -4.86
N LEU A 153 4.81 -5.65 -5.25
CA LEU A 153 3.96 -4.83 -6.11
C LEU A 153 4.44 -4.83 -7.57
N LEU A 154 5.74 -5.00 -7.82
CA LEU A 154 6.34 -4.70 -9.12
C LEU A 154 6.88 -5.92 -9.88
N SER A 155 7.14 -7.05 -9.22
CA SER A 155 7.85 -8.19 -9.84
C SER A 155 7.12 -8.86 -11.02
N GLU A 156 5.81 -8.62 -11.16
CA GLU A 156 4.96 -9.23 -12.18
C GLU A 156 4.38 -8.21 -13.17
N ILE A 157 4.81 -6.94 -13.11
CA ILE A 157 4.19 -5.85 -13.88
C ILE A 157 4.28 -6.07 -15.40
N ASP A 158 5.43 -6.56 -15.88
CA ASP A 158 5.69 -6.80 -17.30
C ASP A 158 5.15 -8.15 -17.81
N ARG A 159 4.35 -8.86 -17.00
CA ARG A 159 3.85 -10.21 -17.31
C ARG A 159 2.37 -10.24 -17.69
N GLY A 160 1.87 -9.14 -18.27
CA GLY A 160 0.47 -9.01 -18.69
C GLY A 160 -0.56 -9.08 -17.56
N THR A 161 -0.15 -8.83 -16.31
CA THR A 161 -0.96 -9.06 -15.09
C THR A 161 -1.98 -7.97 -14.80
N VAL A 162 -1.72 -6.75 -15.28
CA VAL A 162 -2.57 -5.57 -15.08
C VAL A 162 -2.73 -4.82 -16.40
N ASP A 163 -3.77 -3.99 -16.46
CA ASP A 163 -4.00 -3.13 -17.63
C ASP A 163 -3.14 -1.87 -17.55
N PHE A 164 -2.61 -1.50 -18.70
CA PHE A 164 -1.96 -0.22 -18.92
C PHE A 164 -2.94 0.71 -19.61
N VAL A 165 -2.87 1.98 -19.25
CA VAL A 165 -3.67 3.05 -19.84
C VAL A 165 -2.75 4.16 -20.32
N PRO A 166 -3.14 4.92 -21.37
CA PRO A 166 -2.42 6.13 -21.73
C PRO A 166 -2.35 7.08 -20.53
N ASN A 167 -1.20 7.72 -20.36
CA ASN A 167 -1.02 8.78 -19.38
C ASN A 167 -1.85 10.02 -19.75
N TYR A 168 -1.73 11.09 -18.95
CA TYR A 168 -2.57 12.28 -19.07
C TYR A 168 -2.51 13.02 -20.41
N ASP A 169 -1.43 12.88 -21.19
CA ASP A 169 -1.24 13.49 -22.51
C ASP A 169 -1.15 12.47 -23.68
N GLY A 170 -1.23 11.18 -23.38
CA GLY A 170 -1.16 10.09 -24.35
C GLY A 170 0.24 9.76 -24.88
N ALA A 171 1.31 10.38 -24.36
CA ALA A 171 2.68 10.13 -24.81
C ALA A 171 3.32 8.87 -24.20
N PHE A 172 2.83 8.42 -23.04
CA PHE A 172 3.32 7.25 -22.32
C PHE A 172 2.15 6.37 -21.86
N GLU A 173 2.47 5.14 -21.44
CA GLU A 173 1.51 4.28 -20.74
C GLU A 173 1.83 4.21 -19.25
N GLU A 174 0.80 4.05 -18.42
CA GLU A 174 0.93 3.80 -16.99
C GLU A 174 0.02 2.66 -16.53
N PRO A 175 0.42 1.88 -15.51
CA PRO A 175 -0.42 0.80 -15.02
C PRO A 175 -1.59 1.34 -14.20
N ARG A 176 -2.80 0.84 -14.48
CA ARG A 176 -4.00 1.18 -13.70
C ARG A 176 -3.90 0.72 -12.24
N LEU A 177 -3.29 -0.45 -12.04
CA LEU A 177 -3.07 -1.13 -10.76
C LEU A 177 -1.66 -1.73 -10.75
N LEU A 178 -1.10 -2.02 -9.58
CA LEU A 178 0.08 -2.88 -9.47
C LEU A 178 -0.34 -4.33 -9.15
N PRO A 179 0.34 -5.36 -9.69
CA PRO A 179 0.04 -6.77 -9.42
C PRO A 179 0.50 -7.18 -8.01
N ALA A 180 -0.17 -6.65 -6.99
CA ALA A 180 0.14 -6.90 -5.60
C ALA A 180 0.03 -8.39 -5.25
N ARG A 181 1.14 -8.95 -4.76
CA ARG A 181 1.26 -10.36 -4.38
C ARG A 181 0.82 -10.66 -2.95
N LEU A 182 0.60 -9.62 -2.13
CA LEU A 182 -0.02 -9.68 -0.81
C LEU A 182 -1.04 -8.53 -0.60
N PRO A 183 -1.95 -8.60 0.40
CA PRO A 183 -2.96 -7.56 0.69
C PRO A 183 -2.36 -6.25 1.24
N MET A 184 -1.66 -5.48 0.41
CA MET A 184 -0.89 -4.30 0.81
C MET A 184 -1.73 -3.21 1.51
N VAL A 185 -3.03 -3.11 1.19
CA VAL A 185 -3.96 -2.17 1.83
C VAL A 185 -4.07 -2.41 3.34
N LEU A 186 -4.02 -3.67 3.79
CA LEU A 186 -4.03 -4.02 5.22
C LEU A 186 -2.63 -3.94 5.82
N LEU A 187 -1.59 -4.30 5.05
CA LEU A 187 -0.21 -4.30 5.54
C LEU A 187 0.28 -2.91 5.91
N ASN A 188 0.06 -1.92 5.03
CA ASN A 188 0.52 -0.56 5.25
C ASN A 188 -0.58 0.40 5.74
N GLY A 189 -1.84 0.02 5.57
CA GLY A 189 -2.95 0.92 5.89
C GLY A 189 -3.05 2.09 4.91
N ALA A 190 -3.98 3.00 5.19
CA ALA A 190 -4.21 4.21 4.42
C ALA A 190 -5.02 5.24 5.22
N SER A 191 -4.58 6.49 5.20
CA SER A 191 -5.33 7.64 5.71
C SER A 191 -5.63 8.60 4.55
N GLY A 192 -6.83 9.18 4.54
CA GLY A 192 -7.21 10.14 3.51
C GLY A 192 -8.58 10.75 3.70
N ILE A 193 -8.72 12.03 3.35
CA ILE A 193 -9.98 12.77 3.38
C ILE A 193 -10.35 13.13 1.94
N ALA A 194 -11.54 12.72 1.52
CA ALA A 194 -12.12 13.03 0.21
C ALA A 194 -13.30 14.00 0.36
N VAL A 195 -14.06 14.20 -0.72
CA VAL A 195 -15.32 14.96 -0.67
C VAL A 195 -16.41 14.06 -0.08
N GLY A 196 -16.90 14.40 1.12
CA GLY A 196 -18.01 13.70 1.79
C GLY A 196 -17.66 12.34 2.41
N MET A 197 -16.39 11.90 2.35
CA MET A 197 -15.93 10.63 2.90
C MET A 197 -14.46 10.71 3.34
N ALA A 198 -14.04 9.76 4.16
CA ALA A 198 -12.66 9.62 4.61
C ALA A 198 -12.30 8.14 4.74
N THR A 199 -11.02 7.84 4.87
CA THR A 199 -10.47 6.50 5.15
C THR A 199 -9.42 6.60 6.24
N GLU A 200 -9.43 5.63 7.15
CA GLU A 200 -8.44 5.41 8.20
C GLU A 200 -8.28 3.88 8.40
N ILE A 201 -7.40 3.28 7.61
CA ILE A 201 -7.08 1.86 7.64
C ILE A 201 -5.79 1.71 8.44
N PRO A 202 -5.80 1.05 9.60
CA PRO A 202 -4.58 0.85 10.36
C PRO A 202 -3.72 -0.27 9.72
N PRO A 203 -2.39 -0.25 9.90
CA PRO A 203 -1.50 -1.30 9.40
C PRO A 203 -1.64 -2.61 10.19
N HIS A 204 -1.24 -3.72 9.58
CA HIS A 204 -1.32 -5.07 10.15
C HIS A 204 -0.02 -5.85 9.89
N ASN A 205 0.20 -6.91 10.67
CA ASN A 205 1.36 -7.77 10.50
C ASN A 205 1.25 -8.64 9.23
N LEU A 206 2.33 -8.73 8.48
CA LEU A 206 2.40 -9.45 7.21
C LEU A 206 2.12 -10.94 7.35
N ARG A 207 2.67 -11.60 8.37
CA ARG A 207 2.50 -13.05 8.56
C ARG A 207 1.04 -13.37 8.88
N GLU A 208 0.41 -12.54 9.68
CA GLU A 208 -0.99 -12.70 10.08
C GLU A 208 -1.95 -12.46 8.91
N VAL A 209 -1.76 -11.38 8.15
CA VAL A 209 -2.58 -11.10 6.96
C VAL A 209 -2.40 -12.17 5.89
N ALA A 210 -1.18 -12.64 5.68
CA ALA A 210 -0.90 -13.72 4.73
C ALA A 210 -1.54 -15.06 5.14
N GLU A 211 -1.53 -15.38 6.44
CA GLU A 211 -2.22 -16.57 6.96
C GLU A 211 -3.74 -16.42 6.85
N ALA A 212 -4.31 -15.25 7.15
CA ALA A 212 -5.75 -14.99 6.97
C ALA A 212 -6.19 -15.10 5.51
N ALA A 213 -5.40 -14.57 4.58
CA ALA A 213 -5.65 -14.75 3.15
C ALA A 213 -5.55 -16.23 2.75
N SER A 214 -4.53 -16.94 3.24
CA SER A 214 -4.35 -18.38 2.99
C SER A 214 -5.50 -19.22 3.54
N LEU A 215 -6.04 -18.85 4.71
CA LEU A 215 -7.19 -19.49 5.34
C LEU A 215 -8.44 -19.31 4.50
N LEU A 216 -8.75 -18.08 4.06
CA LEU A 216 -9.91 -17.82 3.18
C LEU A 216 -9.78 -18.47 1.80
N ILE A 217 -8.57 -18.63 1.28
CA ILE A 217 -8.32 -19.37 0.03
C ILE A 217 -8.66 -20.85 0.20
N ARG A 218 -8.39 -21.45 1.37
CA ARG A 218 -8.70 -22.86 1.67
C ARG A 218 -10.18 -23.03 2.01
N GLU A 219 -10.73 -22.11 2.80
CA GLU A 219 -12.07 -22.16 3.37
C GLU A 219 -12.75 -20.78 3.22
N PRO A 220 -13.39 -20.49 2.08
CA PRO A 220 -13.98 -19.17 1.80
C PRO A 220 -15.07 -18.73 2.79
N GLU A 221 -15.75 -19.68 3.43
CA GLU A 221 -16.79 -19.46 4.43
C GLU A 221 -16.25 -19.21 5.85
N THR A 222 -14.93 -19.06 6.01
CA THR A 222 -14.30 -18.74 7.30
C THR A 222 -14.95 -17.51 7.93
N SER A 223 -15.43 -17.65 9.17
CA SER A 223 -16.07 -16.58 9.92
C SER A 223 -15.07 -15.55 10.43
N LEU A 224 -15.57 -14.36 10.77
CA LEU A 224 -14.74 -13.31 11.34
C LEU A 224 -14.05 -13.76 12.64
N ASP A 225 -14.70 -14.56 13.49
CA ASP A 225 -14.10 -15.09 14.74
C ASP A 225 -12.80 -15.85 14.48
N ILE A 226 -12.80 -16.71 13.47
CA ILE A 226 -11.63 -17.52 13.13
C ILE A 226 -10.55 -16.61 12.53
N LEU A 227 -10.93 -15.64 11.69
CA LEU A 227 -9.98 -14.64 11.16
C LEU A 227 -9.31 -13.83 12.26
N LEU A 228 -10.05 -13.43 13.30
CA LEU A 228 -9.49 -12.70 14.46
C LEU A 228 -8.58 -13.58 15.32
N GLY A 229 -8.72 -14.90 15.25
CA GLY A 229 -7.75 -15.82 15.84
C GLY A 229 -6.37 -15.76 15.18
N VAL A 230 -6.30 -15.30 13.93
CA VAL A 230 -5.05 -15.17 13.15
C VAL A 230 -4.61 -13.70 13.03
N VAL A 231 -5.54 -12.77 12.88
CA VAL A 231 -5.33 -11.32 12.82
C VAL A 231 -5.98 -10.71 14.07
N PRO A 232 -5.31 -10.77 15.23
CA PRO A 232 -5.88 -10.31 16.51
C PRO A 232 -6.12 -8.79 16.56
N GLY A 233 -5.49 -8.02 15.69
CA GLY A 233 -5.64 -6.56 15.65
C GLY A 233 -4.58 -5.87 14.80
N PRO A 234 -4.58 -4.53 14.76
CA PRO A 234 -3.56 -3.76 14.06
C PRO A 234 -2.14 -4.01 14.58
N ASP A 235 -1.13 -3.82 13.73
CA ASP A 235 0.30 -3.84 14.08
C ASP A 235 0.97 -2.55 13.61
N PHE A 236 1.21 -1.64 14.54
CA PHE A 236 1.70 -0.30 14.23
C PHE A 236 3.23 -0.26 14.10
N PRO A 237 3.79 0.59 13.22
CA PRO A 237 5.23 0.70 13.00
C PRO A 237 6.04 0.96 14.29
N GLY A 238 5.51 1.83 15.16
CA GLY A 238 6.12 2.22 16.44
C GLY A 238 5.80 1.30 17.62
N GLY A 239 5.05 0.20 17.42
CA GLY A 239 4.61 -0.70 18.48
C GLY A 239 3.47 -0.13 19.31
N GLY A 240 3.68 0.00 20.62
CA GLY A 240 2.66 0.36 21.60
C GLY A 240 1.87 -0.84 22.11
N GLN A 241 0.82 -0.57 22.90
CA GLN A 241 -0.11 -1.55 23.43
C GLN A 241 -1.53 -1.20 22.99
N LEU A 242 -2.17 -2.09 22.23
CA LEU A 242 -3.61 -2.02 21.95
C LEU A 242 -4.36 -2.52 23.18
N ILE A 243 -5.11 -1.63 23.84
CA ILE A 243 -5.82 -1.91 25.11
C ILE A 243 -7.33 -2.12 24.94
N SER A 244 -7.86 -1.92 23.72
CA SER A 244 -9.26 -2.19 23.41
C SER A 244 -9.67 -3.62 23.74
N SER A 245 -10.93 -3.80 24.16
CA SER A 245 -11.49 -5.14 24.38
C SER A 245 -11.56 -5.93 23.07
N PRO A 246 -11.55 -7.27 23.14
CA PRO A 246 -11.76 -8.12 21.97
C PRO A 246 -13.06 -7.80 21.22
N ASP A 247 -14.14 -7.47 21.94
CA ASP A 247 -15.43 -7.10 21.33
C ASP A 247 -15.35 -5.80 20.52
N ALA A 248 -14.63 -4.79 21.02
CA ALA A 248 -14.44 -3.53 20.30
C ALA A 248 -13.59 -3.70 19.03
N ILE A 249 -12.56 -4.56 19.10
CA ILE A 249 -11.74 -4.92 17.94
C ILE A 249 -12.60 -5.68 16.92
N ARG A 250 -13.40 -6.63 17.38
CA ARG A 250 -14.33 -7.39 16.54
C ARG A 250 -15.32 -6.47 15.83
N GLU A 251 -16.01 -5.61 16.56
CA GLU A 251 -17.01 -4.70 15.99
C GLU A 251 -16.40 -3.77 14.94
N ALA A 252 -15.18 -3.27 15.19
CA ALA A 252 -14.46 -2.45 14.24
C ALA A 252 -14.17 -3.19 12.92
N TYR A 253 -13.79 -4.48 12.99
CA TYR A 253 -13.55 -5.29 11.80
C TYR A 253 -14.80 -5.86 11.15
N GLU A 254 -15.88 -6.06 11.88
CA GLU A 254 -17.17 -6.53 11.37
C GLU A 254 -17.89 -5.44 10.59
N THR A 255 -17.88 -4.22 11.12
CA THR A 255 -18.55 -3.08 10.49
C THR A 255 -17.63 -2.33 9.53
N GLY A 256 -16.31 -2.44 9.71
CA GLY A 256 -15.32 -1.61 9.02
C GLY A 256 -15.17 -0.20 9.62
N ARG A 257 -15.74 0.06 10.79
CA ARG A 257 -15.65 1.36 11.46
C ARG A 257 -15.57 1.20 12.98
N GLY A 258 -14.72 1.97 13.63
CA GLY A 258 -14.60 1.94 15.08
C GLY A 258 -13.55 2.91 15.61
N SER A 259 -13.31 2.85 16.92
CA SER A 259 -12.24 3.57 17.58
C SER A 259 -11.54 2.62 18.53
N LEU A 260 -10.23 2.45 18.33
CA LEU A 260 -9.40 1.58 19.15
C LEU A 260 -8.51 2.40 20.07
N ARG A 261 -8.26 1.94 21.30
CA ARG A 261 -7.41 2.62 22.28
C ARG A 261 -6.02 2.01 22.25
N VAL A 262 -5.01 2.86 22.14
CA VAL A 262 -3.60 2.48 22.12
C VAL A 262 -2.88 3.23 23.22
N ARG A 263 -2.01 2.52 23.93
CA ARG A 263 -1.22 3.02 25.05
C ARG A 263 0.27 2.90 24.76
N ALA A 264 1.04 3.82 25.31
CA ALA A 264 2.49 3.75 25.36
C ALA A 264 2.93 2.48 26.10
N ARG A 265 4.15 2.01 25.82
CA ARG A 265 4.81 1.00 26.65
C ARG A 265 5.92 1.66 27.44
N TRP A 266 6.08 1.20 28.68
CA TRP A 266 7.07 1.73 29.59
C TRP A 266 7.60 0.65 30.52
N ARG A 267 8.70 0.99 31.20
CA ARG A 267 9.28 0.21 32.30
C ARG A 267 9.62 1.12 33.47
N ILE A 268 9.71 0.53 34.66
CA ILE A 268 10.21 1.19 35.86
C ILE A 268 11.71 0.90 35.98
N GLU A 269 12.52 1.95 36.06
CA GLU A 269 13.94 1.85 36.37
C GLU A 269 14.14 2.23 37.85
N GLU A 270 14.64 1.28 38.66
CA GLU A 270 15.01 1.54 40.05
C GLU A 270 16.35 2.26 40.14
N MET A 271 16.41 3.27 40.99
CA MET A 271 17.55 4.16 41.18
C MET A 271 18.11 4.02 42.60
N ALA A 272 19.28 4.63 42.84
CA ALA A 272 19.87 4.62 44.17
C ALA A 272 18.93 5.22 45.23
N ARG A 273 19.07 4.76 46.48
CA ARG A 273 18.30 5.25 47.65
C ARG A 273 16.78 5.06 47.51
N GLY A 274 16.33 4.03 46.79
CA GLY A 274 14.91 3.70 46.63
C GLY A 274 14.13 4.68 45.75
N GLN A 275 14.83 5.55 45.01
CA GLN A 275 14.22 6.35 43.95
C GLN A 275 13.85 5.46 42.77
N TRP A 276 12.91 5.89 41.94
CA TRP A 276 12.52 5.18 40.74
C TRP A 276 12.08 6.19 39.67
N ARG A 277 12.12 5.78 38.40
CA ARG A 277 11.64 6.59 37.27
C ARG A 277 10.92 5.72 36.25
N VAL A 278 10.02 6.30 35.49
CA VAL A 278 9.41 5.65 34.33
C VAL A 278 10.27 5.95 33.11
N VAL A 279 10.48 4.92 32.29
CA VAL A 279 11.03 5.06 30.94
C VAL A 279 10.02 4.54 29.94
N VAL A 280 9.47 5.46 29.15
CA VAL A 280 8.60 5.15 28.01
C VAL A 280 9.47 4.82 26.80
N ASP A 281 9.29 3.63 26.25
CA ASP A 281 10.09 3.08 25.15
C ASP A 281 9.29 2.84 23.86
N GLN A 282 7.96 2.96 23.90
CA GLN A 282 7.10 2.95 22.72
C GLN A 282 5.93 3.92 22.91
N LEU A 283 5.52 4.62 21.84
CA LEU A 283 4.37 5.53 21.88
C LEU A 283 3.21 4.98 21.01
N PRO A 284 1.96 5.41 21.30
CA PRO A 284 0.85 5.15 20.41
C PRO A 284 1.08 5.64 18.97
N HIS A 285 0.35 5.05 18.02
CA HIS A 285 0.41 5.47 16.62
C HIS A 285 -0.05 6.93 16.45
N GLY A 286 0.72 7.71 15.69
CA GLY A 286 0.48 9.15 15.52
C GLY A 286 0.98 10.03 16.66
N THR A 287 1.54 9.45 17.73
CA THR A 287 2.11 10.21 18.86
C THR A 287 3.63 10.38 18.73
N SER A 288 4.10 11.60 18.96
CA SER A 288 5.52 11.99 19.00
C SER A 288 6.04 12.21 20.43
N ALA A 289 7.35 12.08 20.66
CA ALA A 289 7.92 12.39 21.97
C ALA A 289 7.83 13.89 22.27
N ALA A 290 8.15 14.73 21.29
CA ALA A 290 8.02 16.19 21.40
C ALA A 290 6.58 16.62 21.74
N GLY A 291 5.57 15.99 21.12
CA GLY A 291 4.15 16.23 21.42
C GLY A 291 3.78 15.89 22.86
N VAL A 292 4.19 14.73 23.37
CA VAL A 292 3.95 14.35 24.78
C VAL A 292 4.63 15.34 25.74
N LEU A 293 5.87 15.76 25.45
CA LEU A 293 6.57 16.77 26.26
C LEU A 293 5.82 18.11 26.25
N ALA A 294 5.34 18.56 25.09
CA ALA A 294 4.58 19.79 24.95
C ALA A 294 3.23 19.73 25.68
N GLU A 295 2.55 18.59 25.67
CA GLU A 295 1.33 18.38 26.46
C GLU A 295 1.62 18.47 27.96
N ILE A 296 2.68 17.80 28.44
CA ILE A 296 3.11 17.89 29.85
C ILE A 296 3.50 19.32 30.22
N GLU A 297 4.19 20.05 29.35
CA GLU A 297 4.51 21.47 29.56
C GLU A 297 3.23 22.31 29.66
N SER A 298 2.24 22.05 28.79
CA SER A 298 0.95 22.75 28.84
C SER A 298 0.17 22.49 30.13
N LEU A 299 0.32 21.30 30.72
CA LEU A 299 -0.33 20.91 31.99
C LEU A 299 0.40 21.51 33.20
N THR A 300 1.74 21.53 33.18
CA THR A 300 2.56 22.02 34.29
C THR A 300 2.72 23.55 34.29
N ASN A 301 2.67 24.17 33.11
CA ASN A 301 2.76 25.61 32.89
C ASN A 301 1.66 26.12 31.92
N PRO A 302 0.37 25.99 32.29
CA PRO A 302 -0.74 26.41 31.44
C PRO A 302 -0.74 27.94 31.27
N GLN A 303 -1.13 28.39 30.08
CA GLN A 303 -1.36 29.81 29.79
C GLN A 303 -2.85 30.17 29.98
N PRO A 304 -3.18 31.41 30.41
CA PRO A 304 -4.55 31.90 30.41
C PRO A 304 -5.17 31.80 29.00
N ARG A 305 -6.43 31.39 28.92
CA ARG A 305 -7.15 31.33 27.64
C ARG A 305 -7.27 32.73 27.03
N ALA A 306 -7.31 32.81 25.69
CA ALA A 306 -7.46 34.08 24.97
C ALA A 306 -8.64 34.90 25.53
N GLY A 307 -8.36 36.14 25.94
CA GLY A 307 -9.35 37.05 26.54
C GLY A 307 -9.51 36.94 28.06
N ARG A 308 -8.75 36.07 28.76
CA ARG A 308 -8.72 35.99 30.23
C ARG A 308 -7.35 36.37 30.78
N LYS A 309 -7.34 37.06 31.92
CA LYS A 309 -6.10 37.42 32.64
C LYS A 309 -5.59 36.29 33.54
N ASP A 310 -6.50 35.42 34.00
CA ASP A 310 -6.20 34.36 34.97
C ASP A 310 -6.50 32.97 34.41
N LEU A 311 -5.83 31.97 34.98
CA LEU A 311 -6.09 30.55 34.74
C LEU A 311 -7.48 30.16 35.24
N THR A 312 -8.15 29.30 34.47
CA THR A 312 -9.40 28.65 34.90
C THR A 312 -9.16 27.75 36.11
N GLN A 313 -10.21 27.49 36.89
CA GLN A 313 -10.11 26.57 38.03
C GLN A 313 -9.65 25.18 37.59
N ASP A 314 -10.17 24.67 36.47
CA ASP A 314 -9.75 23.39 35.89
C ASP A 314 -8.26 23.37 35.53
N GLN A 315 -7.73 24.43 34.92
CA GLN A 315 -6.30 24.55 34.62
C GLN A 315 -5.44 24.56 35.90
N LYS A 316 -5.93 25.21 36.97
CA LYS A 316 -5.23 25.23 38.26
C LYS A 316 -5.24 23.84 38.91
N ASN A 317 -6.39 23.16 38.89
CA ASN A 317 -6.57 21.82 39.45
C ASN A 317 -5.69 20.80 38.71
N LEU A 318 -5.71 20.80 37.37
CA LEU A 318 -4.87 19.92 36.55
C LEU A 318 -3.38 20.18 36.76
N LYS A 319 -2.97 21.46 36.83
CA LYS A 319 -1.59 21.83 37.16
C LYS A 319 -1.18 21.27 38.52
N GLN A 320 -2.01 21.43 39.54
CA GLN A 320 -1.74 20.90 40.88
C GLN A 320 -1.69 19.37 40.90
N LEU A 321 -2.58 18.70 40.16
CA LEU A 321 -2.59 17.24 40.03
C LEU A 321 -1.29 16.72 39.40
N VAL A 322 -0.90 17.26 38.25
CA VAL A 322 0.31 16.82 37.52
C VAL A 322 1.58 17.16 38.30
N LEU A 323 1.73 18.38 38.84
CA LEU A 323 2.86 18.74 39.70
C LEU A 323 2.84 18.01 41.05
N GLY A 324 1.71 17.42 41.44
CA GLY A 324 1.60 16.56 42.61
C GLY A 324 2.37 15.25 42.42
N VAL A 325 2.35 14.71 41.19
CA VAL A 325 2.95 13.40 40.87
C VAL A 325 4.29 13.49 40.14
N LEU A 326 4.48 14.46 39.25
CA LEU A 326 5.63 14.58 38.34
C LEU A 326 6.62 15.67 38.81
N GLU A 327 7.90 15.32 38.90
CA GLU A 327 8.99 16.28 39.14
C GLU A 327 9.56 16.81 37.83
N THR A 328 10.03 15.90 36.96
CA THR A 328 10.65 16.25 35.69
C THR A 328 10.28 15.26 34.58
N VAL A 329 10.27 15.76 33.36
CA VAL A 329 10.21 14.96 32.12
C VAL A 329 11.41 15.32 31.25
N ARG A 330 12.03 14.32 30.62
CA ARG A 330 13.14 14.50 29.67
C ARG A 330 13.00 13.56 28.50
N ASP A 331 13.40 14.02 27.32
CA ASP A 331 13.58 13.17 26.15
C ASP A 331 15.06 12.77 26.05
N GLU A 332 15.34 11.47 26.22
CA GLU A 332 16.66 10.86 26.08
C GLU A 332 16.73 9.97 24.80
N SER A 333 15.85 10.22 23.82
CA SER A 333 15.81 9.47 22.56
C SER A 333 17.10 9.64 21.75
N SER A 334 17.49 8.58 21.05
CA SER A 334 18.73 8.52 20.26
C SER A 334 18.64 7.44 19.17
N ASP A 335 19.62 7.36 18.28
CA ASP A 335 19.68 6.31 17.25
C ASP A 335 19.63 4.87 17.82
N LYS A 336 20.08 4.67 19.07
CA LYS A 336 20.05 3.37 19.76
C LYS A 336 18.77 3.10 20.53
N ALA A 337 18.05 4.16 20.89
CA ALA A 337 16.80 4.12 21.62
C ALA A 337 15.86 5.15 20.99
N PRO A 338 15.17 4.79 19.88
CA PRO A 338 14.38 5.73 19.09
C PRO A 338 13.29 6.45 19.88
N VAL A 339 12.87 5.84 21.00
CA VAL A 339 11.98 6.46 21.99
C VAL A 339 12.55 6.19 23.37
N ARG A 340 12.82 7.25 24.13
CA ARG A 340 13.17 7.16 25.54
C ARG A 340 12.73 8.42 26.29
N ILE A 341 11.45 8.48 26.65
CA ILE A 341 10.96 9.55 27.52
C ILE A 341 11.14 9.12 28.97
N VAL A 342 11.86 9.92 29.74
CA VAL A 342 12.11 9.69 31.16
C VAL A 342 11.22 10.59 31.98
N LEU A 343 10.40 9.98 32.85
CA LEU A 343 9.47 10.67 33.75
C LEU A 343 9.88 10.37 35.19
N GLU A 344 10.21 11.41 35.94
CA GLU A 344 10.66 11.31 37.33
C GLU A 344 9.54 11.72 38.29
N PRO A 345 9.17 10.87 39.26
CA PRO A 345 8.13 11.19 40.22
C PRO A 345 8.61 12.22 41.24
N ARG A 346 7.70 13.07 41.74
CA ARG A 346 7.99 14.07 42.78
C ARG A 346 8.46 13.47 44.11
N SER A 347 8.12 12.22 44.37
CA SER A 347 8.58 11.47 45.54
C SER A 347 8.57 9.98 45.24
N SER A 348 9.57 9.25 45.75
CA SER A 348 9.61 7.79 45.68
C SER A 348 8.45 7.09 46.42
N ARG A 349 7.69 7.82 47.24
CA ARG A 349 6.51 7.33 47.96
C ARG A 349 5.24 7.26 47.11
N ILE A 350 5.23 7.91 45.95
CA ILE A 350 4.07 7.88 45.05
C ILE A 350 3.92 6.46 44.50
N ASP A 351 2.69 5.97 44.41
CA ASP A 351 2.42 4.68 43.80
C ASP A 351 2.68 4.73 42.28
N ARG A 352 3.27 3.66 41.74
CA ARG A 352 3.72 3.62 40.34
C ARG A 352 2.52 3.59 39.38
N GLU A 353 1.42 2.95 39.76
CA GLU A 353 0.21 2.89 38.95
C GLU A 353 -0.55 4.22 39.01
N GLU A 354 -0.65 4.84 40.18
CA GLU A 354 -1.24 6.17 40.35
C GLU A 354 -0.50 7.22 39.52
N PHE A 355 0.83 7.21 39.58
CA PHE A 355 1.67 8.11 38.78
C PHE A 355 1.37 8.00 37.28
N MET A 356 1.32 6.77 36.76
CA MET A 356 1.02 6.55 35.35
C MET A 356 -0.43 6.88 35.01
N ALA A 357 -1.39 6.58 35.89
CA ALA A 357 -2.80 6.88 35.65
C ALA A 357 -3.04 8.38 35.39
N VAL A 358 -2.41 9.25 36.17
CA VAL A 358 -2.50 10.71 35.95
C VAL A 358 -1.97 11.11 34.58
N LEU A 359 -0.81 10.57 34.18
CA LEU A 359 -0.19 10.94 32.89
C LEU A 359 -0.98 10.36 31.70
N LEU A 360 -1.44 9.12 31.80
CA LEU A 360 -2.23 8.45 30.74
C LEU A 360 -3.57 9.16 30.52
N ALA A 361 -4.22 9.65 31.58
CA ALA A 361 -5.51 10.35 31.47
C ALA A 361 -5.43 11.71 30.75
N HIS A 362 -4.25 12.34 30.74
CA HIS A 362 -4.10 13.73 30.35
C HIS A 362 -3.05 13.99 29.25
N THR A 363 -2.43 12.94 28.71
CA THR A 363 -1.43 13.05 27.63
C THR A 363 -1.67 11.99 26.54
N GLY A 364 -1.05 12.16 25.38
CA GLY A 364 -1.04 11.23 24.26
C GLY A 364 -0.28 9.93 24.52
N LEU A 365 0.18 9.68 25.76
CA LEU A 365 0.63 8.37 26.19
C LEU A 365 -0.50 7.33 26.17
N GLU A 366 -1.76 7.75 26.21
CA GLU A 366 -2.92 6.92 25.82
C GLU A 366 -3.78 7.69 24.82
N SER A 367 -3.99 7.13 23.64
CA SER A 367 -4.73 7.80 22.56
C SER A 367 -5.70 6.84 21.85
N SER A 368 -6.61 7.43 21.08
CA SER A 368 -7.55 6.69 20.25
C SER A 368 -7.09 6.70 18.79
N VAL A 369 -7.12 5.55 18.15
CA VAL A 369 -6.91 5.35 16.72
C VAL A 369 -8.26 5.09 16.06
N SER A 370 -8.64 5.95 15.13
CA SER A 370 -9.86 5.77 14.34
C SER A 370 -9.68 4.61 13.35
N VAL A 371 -10.72 3.80 13.18
CA VAL A 371 -10.83 2.78 12.14
C VAL A 371 -11.98 3.18 11.22
N ASN A 372 -11.68 3.30 9.93
CA ASN A 372 -12.65 3.53 8.87
C ASN A 372 -12.11 2.91 7.58
N LEU A 373 -12.59 1.70 7.28
CA LEU A 373 -12.12 0.85 6.19
C LEU A 373 -12.82 1.18 4.86
N THR A 374 -12.82 2.46 4.49
CA THR A 374 -13.39 2.95 3.23
C THR A 374 -12.33 2.96 2.12
N MET A 375 -12.59 2.27 1.02
CA MET A 375 -11.66 2.17 -0.11
C MET A 375 -12.42 2.02 -1.44
N ILE A 376 -11.70 2.13 -2.55
CA ILE A 376 -12.25 1.79 -3.87
C ILE A 376 -12.22 0.27 -4.03
N GLY A 377 -13.38 -0.33 -4.23
CA GLY A 377 -13.51 -1.75 -4.53
C GLY A 377 -13.17 -2.09 -5.97
N ARG A 378 -13.16 -3.38 -6.30
CA ARG A 378 -12.91 -3.87 -7.68
C ARG A 378 -13.95 -3.40 -8.70
N ASP A 379 -15.13 -3.02 -8.23
CA ASP A 379 -16.21 -2.40 -9.01
C ASP A 379 -15.97 -0.89 -9.26
N GLY A 380 -14.84 -0.35 -8.80
CA GLY A 380 -14.49 1.05 -8.94
C GLY A 380 -15.27 2.00 -8.01
N ARG A 381 -16.08 1.48 -7.08
CA ARG A 381 -16.92 2.30 -6.19
C ARG A 381 -16.27 2.46 -4.80
N PRO A 382 -16.36 3.65 -4.19
CA PRO A 382 -15.98 3.85 -2.80
C PRO A 382 -16.96 3.14 -1.87
N GLN A 383 -16.46 2.28 -0.98
CA GLN A 383 -17.29 1.54 -0.04
C GLN A 383 -16.55 1.31 1.28
N GLN A 384 -17.28 1.42 2.40
CA GLN A 384 -16.82 0.89 3.68
C GLN A 384 -16.92 -0.63 3.67
N LYS A 385 -15.82 -1.32 3.96
CA LYS A 385 -15.72 -2.79 3.89
C LYS A 385 -15.32 -3.36 5.24
N ASN A 386 -15.75 -4.59 5.52
CA ASN A 386 -15.27 -5.35 6.67
C ASN A 386 -13.97 -6.11 6.34
N LEU A 387 -13.28 -6.64 7.35
CA LEU A 387 -11.98 -7.32 7.16
C LEU A 387 -12.06 -8.47 6.16
N ARG A 388 -13.13 -9.28 6.23
CA ARG A 388 -13.33 -10.43 5.35
C ARG A 388 -13.55 -10.01 3.90
N GLN A 389 -14.35 -8.98 3.65
CA GLN A 389 -14.60 -8.44 2.30
C GLN A 389 -13.32 -7.96 1.63
N ILE A 390 -12.46 -7.24 2.38
CA ILE A 390 -11.18 -6.75 1.87
C ILE A 390 -10.30 -7.91 1.40
N LEU A 391 -10.17 -8.96 2.24
CA LEU A 391 -9.36 -10.13 1.91
C LEU A 391 -9.94 -10.90 0.71
N LEU A 392 -11.26 -11.09 0.65
CA LEU A 392 -11.91 -11.79 -0.47
C LEU A 392 -11.74 -11.04 -1.80
N GLU A 393 -11.92 -9.72 -1.81
CA GLU A 393 -11.71 -8.93 -3.03
C GLU A 393 -10.25 -8.99 -3.49
N TRP A 394 -9.30 -8.92 -2.55
CA TRP A 394 -7.89 -9.10 -2.88
C TRP A 394 -7.59 -10.52 -3.41
N ILE A 395 -8.17 -11.56 -2.81
CA ILE A 395 -8.00 -12.95 -3.27
C ILE A 395 -8.50 -13.10 -4.71
N ASP A 396 -9.68 -12.56 -5.03
CA ASP A 396 -10.23 -12.63 -6.38
C ASP A 396 -9.36 -11.87 -7.39
N PHE A 397 -8.86 -10.68 -7.01
CA PHE A 397 -7.87 -9.96 -7.80
C PHE A 397 -6.60 -10.81 -8.03
N ARG A 398 -6.13 -11.50 -6.99
CA ARG A 398 -4.91 -12.31 -7.08
C ARG A 398 -5.10 -13.53 -7.98
N TYR A 399 -6.27 -14.18 -7.99
CA TYR A 399 -6.59 -15.22 -8.97
C TYR A 399 -6.55 -14.68 -10.40
N VAL A 400 -7.15 -13.51 -10.66
CA VAL A 400 -7.15 -12.90 -12.00
C VAL A 400 -5.74 -12.57 -12.46
N THR A 401 -4.92 -11.93 -11.61
CA THR A 401 -3.53 -11.61 -11.96
C THR A 401 -2.70 -12.88 -12.22
N LEU A 402 -2.90 -13.93 -11.42
CA LEU A 402 -2.21 -15.21 -11.59
C LEU A 402 -2.61 -15.94 -12.88
N GLU A 403 -3.90 -15.91 -13.24
CA GLU A 403 -4.40 -16.45 -14.51
C GLU A 403 -3.83 -15.69 -15.70
N ARG A 404 -3.86 -14.34 -15.66
CA ARG A 404 -3.28 -13.48 -16.70
C ARG A 404 -1.78 -13.74 -16.88
N ARG A 405 -1.03 -13.84 -15.78
CA ARG A 405 0.41 -14.17 -15.79
C ARG A 405 0.68 -15.52 -16.46
N THR A 406 -0.12 -16.52 -16.09
CA THR A 406 0.01 -17.88 -16.62
C THR A 406 -0.31 -17.92 -18.11
N ARG A 407 -1.40 -17.25 -18.54
CA ARG A 407 -1.78 -17.14 -19.95
C ARG A 407 -0.74 -16.38 -20.77
N HIS A 408 -0.23 -15.27 -20.25
CA HIS A 408 0.82 -14.50 -20.91
C HIS A 408 2.06 -15.35 -21.18
N ARG A 409 2.50 -16.15 -20.19
CA ARG A 409 3.62 -17.07 -20.36
C ARG A 409 3.30 -18.21 -21.33
N LEU A 410 2.08 -18.74 -21.29
CA LEU A 410 1.62 -19.76 -22.23
C LEU A 410 1.69 -19.25 -23.68
N ASP A 411 1.20 -18.03 -23.93
CA ASP A 411 1.25 -17.42 -25.25
C ASP A 411 2.69 -17.21 -25.76
N GLU A 412 3.63 -16.85 -24.88
CA GLU A 412 5.07 -16.78 -25.23
C GLU A 412 5.63 -18.15 -25.62
N VAL A 413 5.31 -19.18 -24.83
CA VAL A 413 5.74 -20.55 -25.06
C VAL A 413 5.17 -21.08 -26.36
N ASP A 414 3.88 -20.87 -26.62
CA ASP A 414 3.22 -21.31 -27.86
C ASP A 414 3.78 -20.60 -29.09
N ARG A 415 4.01 -19.28 -29.03
CA ARG A 415 4.71 -18.55 -30.10
C ARG A 415 6.09 -19.14 -30.36
N ARG A 416 6.83 -19.49 -29.31
CA ARG A 416 8.18 -20.06 -29.46
C ARG A 416 8.15 -21.47 -30.04
N ILE A 417 7.25 -22.33 -29.58
CA ILE A 417 7.04 -23.68 -30.14
C ILE A 417 6.71 -23.58 -31.62
N HIS A 418 5.79 -22.69 -31.99
CA HIS A 418 5.38 -22.46 -33.38
C HIS A 418 6.56 -22.15 -34.30
N ILE A 419 7.45 -21.24 -33.88
CA ILE A 419 8.68 -20.92 -34.62
C ILE A 419 9.60 -22.14 -34.74
N LEU A 420 9.85 -22.85 -33.63
CA LEU A 420 10.77 -23.99 -33.62
C LEU A 420 10.25 -25.18 -34.44
N GLU A 421 8.94 -25.38 -34.52
CA GLU A 421 8.32 -26.39 -35.39
C GLU A 421 8.58 -26.08 -36.87
N GLY A 422 8.44 -24.81 -37.28
CA GLY A 422 8.81 -24.36 -38.63
C GLY A 422 10.30 -24.59 -38.92
N ARG A 423 11.18 -24.22 -37.99
CA ARG A 423 12.63 -24.48 -38.11
C ARG A 423 12.96 -25.96 -38.21
N MET A 424 12.25 -26.82 -37.47
CA MET A 424 12.43 -28.27 -37.53
C MET A 424 12.03 -28.83 -38.89
N ILE A 425 10.90 -28.38 -39.46
CA ILE A 425 10.50 -28.73 -40.83
C ILE A 425 11.58 -28.32 -41.83
N ALA A 426 12.10 -27.09 -41.72
CA ALA A 426 13.14 -26.61 -42.60
C ALA A 426 14.45 -27.40 -42.45
N PHE A 427 14.82 -27.75 -41.23
CA PHE A 427 16.02 -28.53 -40.94
C PHE A 427 15.94 -29.97 -41.49
N LEU A 428 14.76 -30.61 -41.39
CA LEU A 428 14.53 -31.96 -41.94
C LEU A 428 14.52 -31.97 -43.47
N ASN A 429 14.21 -30.84 -44.12
CA ASN A 429 14.07 -30.71 -45.58
C ASN A 429 15.02 -29.67 -46.19
N ILE A 430 16.23 -29.54 -45.63
CA ILE A 430 17.14 -28.43 -45.92
C ILE A 430 17.47 -28.25 -47.41
N GLU A 431 17.68 -29.34 -48.15
CA GLU A 431 18.00 -29.28 -49.58
C GLU A 431 16.82 -28.73 -50.39
N GLU A 432 15.61 -29.15 -50.05
CA GLU A 432 14.37 -28.71 -50.70
C GLU A 432 14.06 -27.25 -50.36
N VAL A 433 14.24 -26.84 -49.10
CA VAL A 433 14.10 -25.44 -48.69
C VAL A 433 15.07 -24.55 -49.46
N ILE A 434 16.34 -24.95 -49.59
CA ILE A 434 17.35 -24.19 -50.37
C ILE A 434 16.94 -24.13 -51.84
N ARG A 435 16.40 -25.21 -52.41
CA ARG A 435 15.91 -25.22 -53.79
C ARG A 435 14.78 -24.22 -53.99
N VAL A 436 13.73 -24.31 -53.16
CA VAL A 436 12.56 -23.41 -53.22
C VAL A 436 12.99 -21.94 -53.11
N ILE A 437 13.92 -21.62 -52.21
CA ILE A 437 14.43 -20.24 -52.05
C ILE A 437 15.22 -19.79 -53.28
N ARG A 438 15.99 -20.67 -53.92
CA ARG A 438 16.83 -20.32 -55.07
C ARG A 438 16.07 -20.23 -56.39
N GLU A 439 14.99 -20.99 -56.54
CA GLU A 439 14.23 -21.12 -57.80
C GLU A 439 12.98 -20.24 -57.83
N SER A 440 12.57 -19.66 -56.71
CA SER A 440 11.41 -18.77 -56.62
C SER A 440 11.81 -17.30 -56.64
N ASP A 441 11.10 -16.49 -57.42
CA ASP A 441 11.18 -15.02 -57.37
C ASP A 441 10.57 -14.45 -56.06
N GLU A 442 9.65 -15.20 -55.44
CA GLU A 442 9.01 -14.87 -54.16
C GLU A 442 9.13 -16.05 -53.17
N PRO A 443 10.28 -16.19 -52.47
CA PRO A 443 10.57 -17.35 -51.62
C PRO A 443 9.56 -17.58 -50.49
N LYS A 444 9.00 -16.53 -49.89
CA LYS A 444 8.09 -16.64 -48.74
C LYS A 444 6.77 -17.35 -49.11
N PRO A 445 5.98 -16.90 -50.10
CA PRO A 445 4.80 -17.63 -50.58
C PRO A 445 5.12 -19.07 -51.02
N ALA A 446 6.27 -19.28 -51.67
CA ALA A 446 6.66 -20.60 -52.14
C ALA A 446 6.95 -21.57 -50.97
N LEU A 447 7.64 -21.12 -49.92
CA LEU A 447 7.89 -21.90 -48.71
C LEU A 447 6.59 -22.24 -47.97
N ILE A 448 5.68 -21.28 -47.84
CA ILE A 448 4.35 -21.48 -47.25
C ILE A 448 3.61 -22.60 -47.97
N ALA A 449 3.53 -22.53 -49.30
CA ALA A 449 2.81 -23.52 -50.11
C ALA A 449 3.50 -24.90 -50.11
N ALA A 450 4.83 -24.95 -50.12
CA ALA A 450 5.58 -26.20 -50.21
C ALA A 450 5.59 -27.01 -48.90
N PHE A 451 5.54 -26.34 -47.75
CA PHE A 451 5.76 -26.95 -46.44
C PHE A 451 4.62 -26.74 -45.44
N ASP A 452 3.49 -26.17 -45.88
CA ASP A 452 2.33 -25.82 -45.04
C ASP A 452 2.73 -24.94 -43.83
N LEU A 453 3.61 -23.96 -44.10
CA LEU A 453 4.13 -23.05 -43.09
C LEU A 453 3.22 -21.83 -42.95
N THR A 454 3.15 -21.28 -41.75
CA THR A 454 2.56 -19.94 -41.57
C THR A 454 3.50 -18.84 -42.07
N GLU A 455 2.95 -17.64 -42.32
CA GLU A 455 3.77 -16.49 -42.71
C GLU A 455 4.91 -16.18 -41.73
N ILE A 456 4.65 -16.30 -40.43
CA ILE A 456 5.64 -16.04 -39.38
C ILE A 456 6.77 -17.09 -39.41
N GLN A 457 6.44 -18.37 -39.61
CA GLN A 457 7.46 -19.42 -39.74
C GLN A 457 8.29 -19.25 -41.00
N ALA A 458 7.65 -18.94 -42.13
CA ALA A 458 8.35 -18.74 -43.40
C ALA A 458 9.30 -17.54 -43.35
N GLU A 459 8.88 -16.43 -42.71
CA GLU A 459 9.74 -15.26 -42.46
C GLU A 459 10.96 -15.66 -41.60
N ASP A 460 10.73 -16.33 -40.46
CA ASP A 460 11.81 -16.78 -39.58
C ASP A 460 12.79 -17.73 -40.27
N ILE A 461 12.30 -18.62 -41.15
CA ILE A 461 13.13 -19.54 -41.95
C ILE A 461 14.04 -18.77 -42.91
N LEU A 462 13.52 -17.73 -43.57
CA LEU A 462 14.31 -16.88 -44.47
C LEU A 462 15.39 -16.09 -43.72
N GLU A 463 15.18 -15.80 -42.44
CA GLU A 463 16.15 -15.14 -41.56
C GLU A 463 17.22 -16.11 -40.97
N ILE A 464 17.09 -17.43 -41.19
CA ILE A 464 18.07 -18.41 -40.70
C ILE A 464 19.44 -18.14 -41.31
N ARG A 465 20.46 -17.99 -40.45
CA ARG A 465 21.85 -17.86 -40.89
C ARG A 465 22.41 -19.24 -41.21
N LEU A 466 23.24 -19.36 -42.25
CA LEU A 466 23.85 -20.65 -42.66
C LEU A 466 24.51 -21.45 -41.53
N ARG A 467 25.12 -20.77 -40.55
CA ARG A 467 25.71 -21.42 -39.36
C ARG A 467 24.71 -22.19 -38.50
N GLN A 468 23.44 -21.78 -38.54
CA GLN A 468 22.33 -22.37 -37.78
C GLN A 468 21.79 -23.65 -38.43
N LEU A 469 22.31 -24.03 -39.61
CA LEU A 469 21.96 -25.27 -40.31
C LEU A 469 22.86 -26.46 -39.90
N ALA A 470 23.80 -26.25 -38.98
CA ALA A 470 24.67 -27.31 -38.49
C ALA A 470 23.88 -28.38 -37.70
N ARG A 471 24.32 -29.64 -37.76
CA ARG A 471 23.63 -30.76 -37.08
C ARG A 471 23.39 -30.55 -35.58
N LEU A 472 24.32 -29.88 -34.89
CA LEU A 472 24.18 -29.57 -33.46
C LEU A 472 23.00 -28.63 -33.17
N GLU A 473 22.61 -27.78 -34.11
CA GLU A 473 21.50 -26.85 -33.95
C GLU A 473 20.15 -27.58 -34.02
N GLY A 474 20.02 -28.59 -34.90
CA GLY A 474 18.82 -29.45 -34.92
C GLY A 474 18.57 -30.15 -33.58
N ILE A 475 19.63 -30.68 -32.94
CA ILE A 475 19.53 -31.29 -31.60
C ILE A 475 19.12 -30.26 -30.54
N ARG A 476 19.62 -29.01 -30.63
CA ARG A 476 19.21 -27.94 -29.71
C ARG A 476 17.74 -27.57 -29.89
N ILE A 477 17.26 -27.47 -31.14
CA ILE A 477 15.86 -27.18 -31.45
C ILE A 477 14.96 -28.29 -30.89
N GLU A 478 15.32 -29.56 -31.12
CA GLU A 478 14.55 -30.71 -30.61
C GLU A 478 14.47 -30.70 -29.08
N LYS A 479 15.60 -30.44 -28.40
CA LYS A 479 15.64 -30.31 -26.94
C LYS A 479 14.77 -29.15 -26.45
N GLU A 480 14.92 -27.96 -27.05
CA GLU A 480 14.15 -26.77 -26.68
C GLU A 480 12.64 -27.00 -26.88
N LEU A 481 12.24 -27.65 -27.98
CA LEU A 481 10.85 -28.05 -28.23
C LEU A 481 10.32 -29.00 -27.15
N GLY A 482 11.12 -29.99 -26.72
CA GLY A 482 10.75 -30.91 -25.65
C GLY A 482 10.47 -30.17 -24.34
N GLU A 483 11.40 -29.32 -23.92
CA GLU A 483 11.29 -28.51 -22.68
C GLU A 483 10.08 -27.56 -22.74
N LEU A 484 9.87 -26.87 -23.87
CA LEU A 484 8.74 -25.96 -24.03
C LEU A 484 7.39 -26.68 -24.07
N ARG A 485 7.31 -27.87 -24.66
CA ARG A 485 6.07 -28.68 -24.64
C ARG A 485 5.70 -29.14 -23.24
N GLU A 486 6.70 -29.52 -22.43
CA GLU A 486 6.48 -29.82 -21.01
C GLU A 486 6.00 -28.58 -20.25
N GLU A 487 6.65 -27.43 -20.45
CA GLU A 487 6.23 -26.16 -19.84
C GLU A 487 4.81 -25.77 -20.24
N ARG A 488 4.48 -25.81 -21.54
CA ARG A 488 3.14 -25.54 -22.08
C ARG A 488 2.08 -26.39 -21.41
N ASN A 489 2.31 -27.70 -21.31
CA ASN A 489 1.37 -28.62 -20.68
C ASN A 489 1.17 -28.29 -19.18
N GLY A 490 2.24 -27.89 -18.48
CA GLY A 490 2.17 -27.43 -17.11
C GLY A 490 1.37 -26.13 -16.95
N LEU A 491 1.60 -25.14 -17.81
CA LEU A 491 0.86 -23.87 -17.83
C LEU A 491 -0.62 -24.08 -18.16
N GLN A 492 -0.92 -24.90 -19.17
CA GLN A 492 -2.28 -25.26 -19.54
C GLN A 492 -3.00 -25.97 -18.38
N HIS A 493 -2.32 -26.91 -17.71
CA HIS A 493 -2.87 -27.57 -16.53
C HIS A 493 -3.23 -26.58 -15.41
N LEU A 494 -2.39 -25.55 -15.18
CA LEU A 494 -2.69 -24.51 -14.20
C LEU A 494 -3.96 -23.73 -14.56
N LEU A 495 -4.15 -23.38 -15.84
CA LEU A 495 -5.33 -22.66 -16.32
C LEU A 495 -6.60 -23.52 -16.25
N ASP A 496 -6.49 -24.82 -16.53
CA ASP A 496 -7.63 -25.74 -16.56
C ASP A 496 -8.06 -26.23 -15.16
N SER A 497 -7.21 -26.08 -14.15
CA SER A 497 -7.40 -26.67 -12.82
C SER A 497 -7.37 -25.62 -11.71
N ARG A 498 -8.57 -25.21 -11.24
CA ARG A 498 -8.70 -24.34 -10.07
C ARG A 498 -7.94 -24.87 -8.84
N PRO A 499 -7.95 -26.18 -8.51
CA PRO A 499 -7.14 -26.70 -7.41
C PRO A 499 -5.62 -26.53 -7.63
N ALA A 500 -5.12 -26.67 -8.87
CA ALA A 500 -3.71 -26.45 -9.16
C ALA A 500 -3.33 -24.97 -9.00
N MET A 501 -4.18 -24.07 -9.51
CA MET A 501 -4.04 -22.62 -9.35
C MET A 501 -4.03 -22.23 -7.86
N THR A 502 -4.96 -22.77 -7.06
CA THR A 502 -5.02 -22.55 -5.61
C THR A 502 -3.74 -23.01 -4.91
N ARG A 503 -3.19 -24.18 -5.28
CA ARG A 503 -1.92 -24.66 -4.68
C ARG A 503 -0.76 -23.74 -5.04
N LEU A 504 -0.69 -23.25 -6.27
CA LEU A 504 0.34 -22.29 -6.69
C LEU A 504 0.21 -20.99 -5.90
N LEU A 505 -0.99 -20.43 -5.78
CA LEU A 505 -1.25 -19.20 -5.03
C LEU A 505 -0.82 -19.34 -3.56
N LEU A 506 -1.23 -20.41 -2.88
CA LEU A 506 -0.83 -20.67 -1.49
C LEU A 506 0.68 -20.84 -1.34
N LYS A 507 1.35 -21.45 -2.32
CA LYS A 507 2.81 -21.58 -2.34
C LYS A 507 3.48 -20.22 -2.45
N GLU A 508 3.03 -19.36 -3.36
CA GLU A 508 3.57 -18.01 -3.54
C GLU A 508 3.39 -17.14 -2.30
N ILE A 509 2.20 -17.14 -1.69
CA ILE A 509 1.94 -16.41 -0.43
C ILE A 509 2.91 -16.88 0.66
N LYS A 510 3.15 -18.19 0.77
CA LYS A 510 4.10 -18.74 1.75
C LYS A 510 5.55 -18.32 1.47
N GLU A 511 5.97 -18.30 0.21
CA GLU A 511 7.30 -17.86 -0.18
C GLU A 511 7.51 -16.37 0.10
N ASP A 512 6.52 -15.53 -0.24
CA ASP A 512 6.53 -14.09 0.02
C ASP A 512 6.51 -13.80 1.53
N THR A 513 5.72 -14.55 2.30
CA THR A 513 5.69 -14.46 3.77
C THR A 513 7.04 -14.83 4.38
N LYS A 514 7.71 -15.85 3.85
CA LYS A 514 9.05 -16.24 4.32
C LYS A 514 10.10 -15.18 3.99
N ALA A 515 9.99 -14.53 2.83
CA ALA A 515 10.94 -13.53 2.37
C ALA A 515 10.80 -12.20 3.13
N PHE A 516 9.57 -11.77 3.42
CA PHE A 516 9.28 -10.41 3.91
C PHE A 516 8.59 -10.33 5.27
N GLY A 517 8.13 -11.45 5.83
CA GLY A 517 7.38 -11.47 7.09
C GLY A 517 8.25 -11.23 8.32
N ASP A 518 7.76 -10.38 9.23
CA ASP A 518 8.41 -10.04 10.49
C ASP A 518 7.52 -10.32 11.71
N ASP A 519 8.09 -10.16 12.90
CA ASP A 519 7.36 -10.34 14.16
C ASP A 519 6.46 -9.13 14.45
N ARG A 520 5.37 -9.38 15.15
CA ARG A 520 4.43 -8.35 15.64
C ARG A 520 5.15 -7.37 16.56
N ARG A 521 4.89 -6.07 16.38
CA ARG A 521 5.47 -4.98 17.18
C ARG A 521 4.52 -4.51 18.28
N THR A 522 3.24 -4.37 17.96
CA THR A 522 2.20 -3.92 18.89
C THR A 522 1.75 -5.06 19.80
N LEU A 523 1.80 -4.84 21.11
CA LEU A 523 1.24 -5.75 22.11
C LEU A 523 -0.29 -5.61 22.11
N ILE A 524 -1.01 -6.72 22.12
CA ILE A 524 -2.48 -6.72 22.27
C ILE A 524 -2.81 -7.33 23.62
N GLU A 525 -3.26 -6.49 24.54
CA GLU A 525 -3.63 -6.89 25.89
C GLU A 525 -4.68 -5.90 26.39
N ALA A 526 -5.91 -6.39 26.53
CA ALA A 526 -7.05 -5.56 26.91
C ALA A 526 -6.88 -5.04 28.34
N VAL A 527 -6.95 -3.72 28.50
CA VAL A 527 -6.89 -3.04 29.79
C VAL A 527 -7.95 -1.96 29.80
N ALA A 528 -8.59 -1.73 30.94
CA ALA A 528 -9.51 -0.62 31.09
C ALA A 528 -8.80 0.70 30.72
N ALA A 529 -9.46 1.48 29.86
CA ALA A 529 -8.98 2.81 29.50
C ALA A 529 -8.87 3.67 30.78
N THR A 530 -7.82 4.46 30.87
CA THR A 530 -7.66 5.35 32.02
C THR A 530 -8.62 6.51 31.86
N ALA A 531 -9.64 6.56 32.71
CA ALA A 531 -10.53 7.71 32.79
C ALA A 531 -9.80 8.87 33.50
N PRO A 532 -9.98 10.12 33.07
CA PRO A 532 -9.69 11.26 33.92
C PRO A 532 -10.42 11.05 35.23
N ALA A 533 -9.71 11.09 36.36
CA ALA A 533 -10.37 11.10 37.66
C ALA A 533 -11.39 12.26 37.64
N GLU A 534 -12.63 12.01 38.05
CA GLU A 534 -13.54 13.09 38.40
C GLU A 534 -12.80 13.91 39.46
N LEU A 535 -12.35 15.11 39.10
CA LEU A 535 -11.79 16.06 40.04
C LEU A 535 -12.92 16.41 41.01
N SER A 536 -13.05 15.66 42.10
CA SER A 536 -13.91 16.05 43.21
C SER A 536 -13.30 17.34 43.73
N VAL A 537 -13.96 18.44 43.41
CA VAL A 537 -13.70 19.74 44.03
C VAL A 537 -13.98 19.51 45.52
N PRO A 538 -12.98 19.58 46.41
CA PRO A 538 -13.29 19.66 47.83
C PRO A 538 -14.02 20.99 48.00
N ASP A 539 -15.29 20.95 48.40
CA ASP A 539 -15.95 22.15 48.91
C ASP A 539 -15.06 22.69 50.04
N GLU A 540 -14.53 23.91 49.84
CA GLU A 540 -13.80 24.59 50.92
C GLU A 540 -14.75 24.80 52.12
N PRO A 541 -14.26 24.64 53.36
CA PRO A 541 -15.08 24.77 54.57
C PRO A 541 -15.59 26.19 54.84
#